data_AF-A0A2E0KQP4-F1
#
_entry.id   AF-A0A2E0KQP4-F1
#
_cell.length_a   1.000
_cell.length_b   1.000
_cell.length_c   1.000
_cell.angle_alpha   90.00
_cell.angle_beta   90.00
_cell.angle_gamma   90.00
#
_symmetry.space_group_name_H-M   'P 1'
#
loop_
_entity.id
_entity.type
_entity.pdbx_description
1 polymer ?
#
loop_
_entity_poly.entity_id
_entity_poly.type
_entity_poly.pdbx_seq_one_letter_code
_entity_poly.pdbx_strand_id
1 'polypeptide(L)'
;MPEHSFEPIRGFFDRFSFSSTNLENQLGDPIEREVVVHIPPNSEGPMPCIIYLAPFTGTGFARANWKAFAETLPQRHERLVKEGKMPPSILVMPDTFTSLGGNQFIDSDTMGKWGSWLKDDLRSE
;
A
#
# COMPACT_ATOMS: atom_id res chain seq x y z
N MET A 1 -29.51 -9.96 -2.03
CA MET A 1 -28.18 -10.51 -1.69
C MET A 1 -27.14 -9.49 -2.16
N PRO A 2 -26.05 -9.23 -1.41
CA PRO A 2 -25.01 -8.33 -1.91
C PRO A 2 -24.38 -8.96 -3.16
N GLU A 3 -24.26 -8.19 -4.24
CA GLU A 3 -23.44 -8.57 -5.39
C GLU A 3 -21.97 -8.33 -5.02
N HIS A 4 -21.33 -9.35 -4.45
CA HIS A 4 -19.89 -9.37 -4.31
C HIS A 4 -19.30 -10.07 -5.52
N SER A 5 -18.76 -9.29 -6.45
CA SER A 5 -17.95 -9.84 -7.52
C SER A 5 -16.61 -10.25 -6.90
N PHE A 6 -16.47 -11.51 -6.49
CA PHE A 6 -15.18 -12.12 -6.13
C PHE A 6 -14.31 -12.32 -7.40
N GLU A 7 -14.32 -11.33 -8.29
CA GLU A 7 -13.60 -11.34 -9.55
C GLU A 7 -12.11 -11.55 -9.25
N PRO A 8 -11.45 -12.49 -9.95
CA PRO A 8 -10.01 -12.65 -9.84
C PRO A 8 -9.31 -11.36 -10.28
N ILE A 9 -8.28 -10.96 -9.53
CA ILE A 9 -7.41 -9.86 -9.91
C ILE A 9 -6.68 -10.27 -11.21
N ARG A 10 -6.69 -9.39 -12.21
CA ARG A 10 -6.09 -9.65 -13.55
C ARG A 10 -4.83 -8.84 -13.82
N GLY A 11 -4.64 -7.78 -13.06
CA GLY A 11 -3.53 -6.86 -13.09
C GLY A 11 -2.27 -7.49 -12.54
N PHE A 12 -1.22 -6.68 -12.53
CA PHE A 12 0.09 -7.10 -12.09
C PHE A 12 0.34 -6.66 -10.66
N PHE A 13 0.94 -7.56 -9.88
CA PHE A 13 1.53 -7.22 -8.59
C PHE A 13 3.04 -7.15 -8.71
N ASP A 14 3.61 -6.07 -8.20
CA ASP A 14 5.03 -5.99 -7.91
C ASP A 14 5.26 -6.00 -6.41
N ARG A 15 6.41 -6.50 -5.99
CA ARG A 15 6.82 -6.54 -4.59
C ARG A 15 8.31 -6.31 -4.50
N PHE A 16 8.67 -5.28 -3.74
CA PHE A 16 10.07 -4.94 -3.49
C PHE A 16 10.25 -4.49 -2.05
N SER A 17 11.50 -4.44 -1.61
CA SER A 17 11.87 -3.98 -0.28
C SER A 17 13.05 -3.03 -0.39
N PHE A 18 13.10 -2.03 0.48
CA PHE A 18 14.23 -1.12 0.58
C PHE A 18 14.40 -0.62 2.02
N SER A 19 15.63 -0.24 2.36
CA SER A 19 15.97 0.30 3.68
C SER A 19 16.02 1.82 3.63
N SER A 20 15.61 2.47 4.72
CA SER A 20 15.78 3.92 4.88
C SER A 20 16.25 4.29 6.29
N THR A 21 17.26 5.16 6.35
CA THR A 21 17.75 5.74 7.62
C THR A 21 16.71 6.65 8.30
N ASN A 22 15.72 7.18 7.57
CA ASN A 22 14.62 7.91 8.19
C ASN A 22 13.80 7.02 9.13
N LEU A 23 13.85 5.70 8.99
CA LEU A 23 13.13 4.76 9.85
C LEU A 23 13.96 4.27 11.05
N GLU A 24 15.16 4.82 11.28
CA GLU A 24 15.88 4.59 12.54
C GLU A 24 14.97 4.98 13.72
N ASN A 25 14.85 4.07 14.69
CA ASN A 25 13.86 4.15 15.75
C ASN A 25 14.37 3.53 17.05
N GLN A 26 13.76 3.90 18.16
CA GLN A 26 14.12 3.42 19.50
C GLN A 26 13.43 2.10 19.87
N LEU A 27 12.52 1.61 19.01
CA LEU A 27 11.79 0.36 19.23
C LEU A 27 12.58 -0.88 18.79
N GLY A 28 13.66 -0.68 18.02
CA GLY A 28 14.40 -1.78 17.40
C GLY A 28 13.68 -2.40 16.20
N ASP A 29 12.65 -1.72 15.67
CA ASP A 29 11.97 -2.17 14.46
C ASP A 29 12.92 -2.11 13.26
N PRO A 30 12.84 -3.05 12.30
CA PRO A 30 13.64 -3.01 11.08
C PRO A 30 13.46 -1.70 10.31
N ILE A 31 14.53 -1.20 9.70
CA ILE A 31 14.47 -0.02 8.82
C ILE A 31 14.19 -0.39 7.35
N GLU A 32 14.27 -1.68 7.01
CA GLU A 32 13.84 -2.22 5.73
C GLU A 32 12.33 -2.40 5.73
N ARG A 33 11.67 -1.88 4.68
CA ARG A 33 10.23 -1.99 4.50
C ARG A 33 9.92 -2.58 3.14
N GLU A 34 8.93 -3.47 3.17
CA GLU A 34 8.40 -4.10 1.98
C GLU A 34 7.20 -3.32 1.45
N VAL A 35 7.09 -3.25 0.14
CA VAL A 35 6.05 -2.54 -0.58
C VAL A 35 5.43 -3.48 -1.58
N VAL A 36 4.10 -3.56 -1.58
CA VAL A 36 3.34 -4.25 -2.63
C VAL A 36 2.66 -3.21 -3.49
N VAL A 37 2.84 -3.34 -4.80
CA VAL A 37 2.25 -2.47 -5.80
C VAL A 37 1.27 -3.27 -6.64
N HIS A 38 0.13 -2.68 -6.98
CA HIS A 38 -0.82 -3.24 -7.91
C HIS A 38 -1.07 -2.29 -9.08
N ILE A 39 -0.90 -2.79 -10.30
CA ILE A 39 -1.17 -2.08 -11.56
C ILE A 39 -2.37 -2.76 -12.25
N PRO A 40 -3.44 -2.03 -12.60
CA PRO A 40 -4.62 -2.63 -13.22
C PRO A 40 -4.34 -3.03 -14.67
N PRO A 41 -5.11 -3.97 -15.25
CA PRO A 41 -4.93 -4.41 -16.63
C PRO A 41 -5.00 -3.27 -17.66
N ASN A 42 -4.34 -3.46 -18.80
CA ASN A 42 -4.38 -2.54 -19.95
C ASN A 42 -3.94 -1.09 -19.60
N SER A 43 -3.05 -0.95 -18.62
CA SER A 43 -2.49 0.32 -18.23
C SER A 43 -1.17 0.56 -18.97
N GLU A 44 -1.09 1.66 -19.73
CA GLU A 44 0.10 2.04 -20.49
C GLU A 44 0.48 3.50 -20.20
N GLY A 45 1.78 3.79 -20.22
CA GLY A 45 2.30 5.14 -20.03
C GLY A 45 2.26 5.65 -18.58
N PRO A 46 2.56 6.95 -18.37
CA PRO A 46 2.58 7.56 -17.05
C PRO A 46 1.21 7.53 -16.38
N MET A 47 1.16 7.07 -15.13
CA MET A 47 -0.05 6.96 -14.32
C MET A 47 0.09 7.74 -13.01
N PRO A 48 -1.02 8.24 -12.44
CA PRO A 48 -1.02 8.72 -11.07
C PRO A 48 -0.73 7.57 -10.09
N CYS A 49 -0.13 7.92 -8.95
CA CYS A 49 0.16 6.99 -7.87
C CYS A 49 -0.77 7.25 -6.68
N ILE A 50 -1.35 6.18 -6.13
CA ILE A 50 -2.15 6.18 -4.91
C ILE A 50 -1.40 5.38 -3.85
N ILE A 51 -0.93 6.05 -2.80
CA ILE A 51 -0.30 5.40 -1.66
C ILE A 51 -1.40 5.13 -0.61
N TYR A 52 -1.68 3.85 -0.37
CA TYR A 52 -2.65 3.43 0.63
C TYR A 52 -1.99 3.39 2.01
N LEU A 53 -2.47 4.25 2.91
CA LEU A 53 -2.04 4.31 4.30
C LEU A 53 -2.92 3.39 5.16
N ALA A 54 -2.33 2.34 5.71
CA ALA A 54 -3.06 1.38 6.51
C ALA A 54 -3.49 1.99 7.86
N PRO A 55 -4.71 1.69 8.34
CA PRO A 55 -5.13 2.11 9.67
C PRO A 55 -4.37 1.32 10.75
N PHE A 56 -4.50 1.76 12.00
CA PHE A 56 -3.95 1.07 13.17
C PHE A 56 -4.26 -0.43 13.15
N THR A 57 -3.26 -1.25 13.49
CA THR A 57 -3.24 -2.72 13.42
C THR A 57 -3.38 -3.33 12.01
N GLY A 58 -3.29 -2.51 10.97
CA GLY A 58 -3.34 -2.94 9.57
C GLY A 58 -2.01 -2.80 8.85
N THR A 59 -1.89 -3.50 7.72
CA THR A 59 -0.77 -3.39 6.78
C THR A 59 -1.29 -3.25 5.36
N GLY A 60 -0.47 -2.74 4.44
CA GLY A 60 -0.78 -2.78 3.01
C GLY A 60 -1.10 -4.20 2.52
N PHE A 61 -0.33 -5.19 2.98
CA PHE A 61 -0.53 -6.61 2.61
C PHE A 61 -1.87 -7.15 3.08
N ALA A 62 -2.30 -6.80 4.28
CA ALA A 62 -3.61 -7.20 4.79
C ALA A 62 -4.76 -6.68 3.93
N ARG A 63 -4.55 -5.58 3.19
CA ARG A 63 -5.55 -4.99 2.28
C ARG A 63 -5.51 -5.56 0.88
N ALA A 64 -4.34 -6.05 0.46
CA ALA A 64 -4.18 -6.83 -0.76
C ALA A 64 -4.71 -8.27 -0.60
N ASN A 65 -4.64 -8.82 0.62
CA ASN A 65 -5.04 -10.19 0.93
C ASN A 65 -6.54 -10.44 0.81
N TRP A 66 -6.87 -11.71 0.53
CA TRP A 66 -8.24 -12.18 0.39
C TRP A 66 -9.10 -11.82 1.62
N LYS A 67 -10.36 -11.46 1.36
CA LYS A 67 -11.33 -11.10 2.39
C LYS A 67 -12.69 -11.76 2.14
N ALA A 68 -13.27 -12.33 3.19
CA ALA A 68 -14.63 -12.87 3.13
C ALA A 68 -15.65 -11.74 3.01
N PHE A 69 -16.69 -11.95 2.19
CA PHE A 69 -17.86 -11.06 2.05
C PHE A 69 -17.52 -9.61 1.65
N ALA A 70 -16.35 -9.38 1.06
CA ALA A 70 -15.95 -8.07 0.57
C ALA A 70 -14.81 -8.20 -0.44
N GLU A 71 -14.71 -7.22 -1.32
CA GLU A 71 -13.56 -7.05 -2.20
C GLU A 71 -12.28 -6.77 -1.38
N THR A 72 -11.17 -7.31 -1.85
CA THR A 72 -9.84 -6.80 -1.51
C THR A 72 -9.67 -5.39 -2.11
N LEU A 73 -8.67 -4.65 -1.63
CA LEU A 73 -8.40 -3.33 -2.19
C LEU A 73 -8.04 -3.39 -3.69
N PRO A 74 -7.18 -4.33 -4.15
CA PRO A 74 -6.92 -4.56 -5.58
C PRO A 74 -8.16 -4.91 -6.41
N GLN A 75 -9.06 -5.78 -5.91
CA GLN A 75 -10.30 -6.12 -6.62
C GLN A 75 -11.18 -4.88 -6.83
N ARG A 76 -11.35 -4.07 -5.78
CA ARG A 76 -12.08 -2.80 -5.87
C ARG A 76 -11.42 -1.85 -6.86
N HIS A 77 -10.09 -1.76 -6.80
CA HIS A 77 -9.30 -0.91 -7.67
C HIS A 77 -9.51 -1.27 -9.15
N GLU A 78 -9.38 -2.54 -9.52
CA GLU A 78 -9.65 -2.99 -10.89
C GLU A 78 -11.09 -2.74 -11.33
N ARG A 79 -12.07 -3.05 -10.48
CA ARG A 79 -13.48 -2.83 -10.82
C ARG A 79 -13.75 -1.35 -11.09
N LEU A 80 -13.22 -0.43 -10.26
CA LEU A 80 -13.41 1.00 -10.47
C LEU A 80 -12.77 1.50 -11.77
N VAL A 81 -11.61 0.96 -12.15
CA VAL A 81 -10.96 1.25 -13.43
C VAL A 81 -11.78 0.69 -14.60
N LYS A 82 -12.17 -0.58 -14.54
CA LYS A 82 -12.99 -1.27 -15.56
C LYS A 82 -14.35 -0.60 -15.78
N GLU A 83 -14.98 -0.10 -14.72
CA GLU A 83 -16.25 0.64 -14.78
C GLU A 83 -16.09 2.10 -15.25
N GLY A 84 -14.85 2.58 -15.47
CA GLY A 84 -14.59 3.98 -15.86
C GLY A 84 -14.86 5.00 -14.75
N LYS A 85 -14.99 4.57 -13.49
CA LYS A 85 -15.22 5.45 -12.33
C LYS A 85 -13.94 6.04 -11.77
N MET A 86 -12.78 5.50 -12.15
CA MET A 86 -11.46 5.97 -11.77
C MET A 86 -10.51 5.74 -12.96
N PRO A 87 -9.62 6.68 -13.30
CA PRO A 87 -8.58 6.42 -14.28
C PRO A 87 -7.63 5.31 -13.78
N PRO A 88 -6.94 4.58 -14.69
CA PRO A 88 -5.86 3.68 -14.30
C PRO A 88 -4.82 4.41 -13.41
N SER A 89 -4.42 3.77 -12.31
CA SER A 89 -3.46 4.30 -11.35
C SER A 89 -2.59 3.20 -10.77
N ILE A 90 -1.38 3.55 -10.33
CA ILE A 90 -0.50 2.67 -9.58
C ILE A 90 -0.98 2.68 -8.12
N LEU A 91 -1.39 1.52 -7.60
CA LEU A 91 -1.80 1.39 -6.20
C LEU A 91 -0.65 0.84 -5.36
N VAL A 92 -0.06 1.67 -4.51
CA VAL A 92 1.07 1.34 -3.64
C VAL A 92 0.58 1.06 -2.24
N MET A 93 0.96 -0.09 -1.68
CA MET A 93 0.53 -0.59 -0.37
C MET A 93 1.77 -0.97 0.46
N PRO A 94 2.43 0.01 1.11
CA PRO A 94 3.62 -0.23 1.89
C PRO A 94 3.32 -0.96 3.21
N ASP A 95 4.29 -1.70 3.74
CA ASP A 95 4.32 -2.10 5.13
C ASP A 95 4.79 -0.95 6.01
N THR A 96 3.88 -0.45 6.82
CA THR A 96 4.13 0.63 7.78
C THR A 96 3.81 0.17 9.20
N PHE A 97 3.81 -1.15 9.45
CA PHE A 97 3.61 -1.72 10.76
C PHE A 97 4.84 -1.49 11.65
N THR A 98 4.58 -1.30 12.94
CA THR A 98 5.61 -1.09 13.96
C THR A 98 5.32 -2.00 15.14
N SER A 99 6.27 -2.13 16.06
CA SER A 99 6.05 -2.84 17.34
C SER A 99 4.90 -2.24 18.17
N LEU A 100 4.45 -1.02 17.88
CA LEU A 100 3.30 -0.38 18.52
C LEU A 100 1.98 -0.60 17.76
N GLY A 101 1.98 -1.39 16.68
CA GLY A 101 0.77 -1.73 15.92
C GLY A 101 0.50 -0.82 14.72
N GLY A 102 1.47 -0.01 14.30
CA GLY A 102 1.35 0.94 13.18
C GLY A 102 1.96 2.29 13.54
N ASN A 103 1.74 3.31 12.71
CA ASN A 103 2.20 4.66 12.98
C ASN A 103 1.17 5.69 12.50
N GLN A 104 1.38 6.97 12.84
CA GLN A 104 0.47 8.07 12.45
C GLN A 104 0.95 8.83 11.20
N PHE A 105 1.93 8.30 10.49
CA PHE A 105 2.54 8.90 9.29
C PHE A 105 3.12 10.29 9.54
N ILE A 106 3.64 10.48 10.74
CA ILE A 106 4.34 11.67 11.20
C ILE A 106 5.73 11.30 11.65
N ASP A 107 6.58 12.30 11.77
CA ASP A 107 7.95 12.10 12.20
C ASP A 107 8.06 12.02 13.73
N SER A 108 8.80 11.03 14.21
CA SER A 108 9.03 10.81 15.64
C SER A 108 10.42 10.22 15.88
N ASP A 109 11.10 10.71 16.91
CA ASP A 109 12.39 10.14 17.34
C ASP A 109 12.25 8.71 17.90
N THR A 110 11.06 8.34 18.38
CA THR A 110 10.82 7.01 18.95
C THR A 110 10.52 5.98 17.88
N MET A 111 9.68 6.32 16.90
CA MET A 111 9.17 5.35 15.91
C MET A 111 9.80 5.48 14.52
N GLY A 112 10.61 6.51 14.30
CA GLY A 112 11.14 6.88 12.99
C GLY A 112 10.35 8.02 12.32
N LYS A 113 10.96 8.60 11.30
CA LYS A 113 10.45 9.72 10.51
C LYS A 113 9.53 9.26 9.39
N TRP A 114 8.36 8.73 9.74
CA TRP A 114 7.43 8.12 8.78
C TRP A 114 6.83 9.11 7.77
N GLY A 115 6.67 10.38 8.14
CA GLY A 115 6.18 11.42 7.22
C GLY A 115 7.23 11.75 6.17
N SER A 116 8.49 11.91 6.60
CA SER A 116 9.63 12.10 5.70
C SER A 116 9.86 10.87 4.81
N TRP A 117 9.80 9.66 5.38
CA TRP A 117 9.94 8.41 4.63
C TRP A 117 8.91 8.27 3.50
N LEU A 118 7.63 8.57 3.77
CA LEU A 118 6.58 8.52 2.74
C LEU A 118 6.80 9.55 1.63
N LYS A 119 7.21 10.76 2.01
CA LYS A 119 7.31 11.90 1.09
C LYS A 119 8.53 11.81 0.19
N ASP A 120 9.66 11.40 0.75
CA ASP A 120 10.97 11.53 0.13
C ASP A 120 11.53 10.16 -0.27
N ASP A 121 11.50 9.16 0.62
CA ASP A 121 12.16 7.87 0.35
C ASP A 121 11.29 6.96 -0.52
N LEU A 122 10.06 6.65 -0.07
CA LEU A 122 9.14 5.79 -0.83
C LEU A 122 8.81 6.34 -2.21
N ARG A 123 8.80 7.67 -2.37
CA ARG A 123 8.50 8.31 -3.65
C ARG A 123 9.68 8.26 -4.64
N SER A 124 10.88 7.99 -4.14
CA SER A 124 12.10 7.91 -4.95
C SER A 124 12.35 6.51 -5.51
N GLU A 125 11.70 5.50 -4.94
CA GLU A 125 11.68 4.10 -5.41
C GLU A 125 10.56 3.85 -6.43
#